data_AF-A0A1X1CXC8-F1
#
_entry.id   AF-A0A1X1CXC8-F1
#
_cell.length_a   1.000
_cell.length_b   1.000
_cell.length_c   1.000
_cell.angle_alpha   90.00
_cell.angle_beta   90.00
_cell.angle_gamma   90.00
#
_symmetry.space_group_name_H-M   'P 1'
#
loop_
_entity.id
_entity.type
_entity.pdbx_description
1 polymer ?
#
loop_
_entity_poly.entity_id
_entity_poly.type
_entity_poly.pdbx_seq_one_letter_code
_entity_poly.pdbx_strand_id
1 'polypeptide(L)'
;MKPIIALAGLLLVVQQGAQAETLKVFSSGGMYPVIESLKQDYQQQTGNTLQLEAAPSMGDTPQAIPNRLKRKDNADVLVMVDYAIKPLEQAKWVDGKSHQVLAHSYIAMAVKQGMTPPDISTVAKFKQVLTEASSIAVSDSASGKYIQSKMLSKLELGPKTASKVSVIPATPVGEAVAQGKAELGFQQNSELQAVKGITIVGLIPPTVQQDTLYGAVITRNTQQKQAAAQFVKYLQSDKARKMMQEKGLTPF
;
A
#
# COMPACT_ATOMS: atom_id res chain seq x y z
N MET A 1 79.81 -4.70 5.52
CA MET A 1 78.56 -3.94 5.77
C MET A 1 77.69 -4.09 4.52
N LYS A 2 76.51 -4.71 4.61
CA LYS A 2 75.55 -4.87 3.50
C LYS A 2 74.32 -4.00 3.80
N PRO A 3 73.78 -3.22 2.85
CA PRO A 3 72.61 -2.40 3.11
C PRO A 3 71.35 -3.26 3.04
N ILE A 4 70.50 -3.14 4.05
CA ILE A 4 69.15 -3.69 4.07
C ILE A 4 68.24 -2.66 3.38
N ILE A 5 67.72 -2.99 2.20
CA ILE A 5 66.72 -2.19 1.51
C ILE A 5 65.35 -2.59 2.10
N ALA A 6 64.75 -1.69 2.87
CA ALA A 6 63.39 -1.84 3.36
C ALA A 6 62.40 -1.45 2.26
N LEU A 7 61.64 -2.42 1.76
CA LEU A 7 60.59 -2.20 0.76
C LEU A 7 59.29 -1.86 1.51
N ALA A 8 58.89 -0.59 1.50
CA ALA A 8 57.61 -0.15 2.03
C ALA A 8 56.49 -0.48 1.03
N GLY A 9 55.66 -1.49 1.35
CA GLY A 9 54.49 -1.85 0.56
C GLY A 9 53.35 -0.85 0.79
N LEU A 10 52.94 -0.15 -0.26
CA LEU A 10 51.79 0.76 -0.25
C LEU A 10 50.50 -0.08 -0.36
N LEU A 11 49.74 -0.20 0.73
CA LEU A 11 48.40 -0.80 0.74
C LEU A 11 47.40 0.17 0.09
N LEU A 12 47.06 -0.07 -1.18
CA LEU A 12 45.92 0.56 -1.85
C LEU A 12 44.62 0.01 -1.24
N VAL A 13 44.01 0.78 -0.35
CA VAL A 13 42.62 0.57 0.08
C VAL A 13 41.74 0.97 -1.10
N VAL A 14 41.27 -0.01 -1.87
CA VAL A 14 40.22 0.21 -2.86
C VAL A 14 38.95 0.51 -2.08
N GLN A 15 38.61 1.78 -1.94
CA GLN A 15 37.27 2.19 -1.50
C GLN A 15 36.31 1.73 -2.59
N GLN A 16 35.62 0.62 -2.34
CA GLN A 16 34.41 0.28 -3.09
C GLN A 16 33.40 1.39 -2.80
N GLY A 17 33.34 2.40 -3.68
CA GLY A 17 32.25 3.36 -3.66
C GLY A 17 30.95 2.57 -3.75
N ALA A 18 30.07 2.73 -2.78
CA ALA A 18 28.74 2.14 -2.82
C ALA A 18 28.08 2.57 -4.14
N GLN A 19 27.91 1.62 -5.06
CA GLN A 19 27.19 1.85 -6.31
C GLN A 19 25.75 2.19 -5.93
N ALA A 20 25.19 3.21 -6.59
CA ALA A 20 23.77 3.53 -6.46
C ALA A 20 22.95 2.36 -7.00
N GLU A 21 22.14 1.75 -6.15
CA GLU A 21 21.29 0.63 -6.51
C GLU A 21 19.91 1.10 -6.97
N THR A 22 19.23 0.31 -7.80
CA THR A 22 17.82 0.56 -8.20
C THR A 22 16.93 -0.54 -7.65
N LEU A 23 16.18 -0.23 -6.59
CA LEU A 23 15.29 -1.18 -5.93
C LEU A 23 13.96 -1.27 -6.67
N LYS A 24 13.53 -2.49 -7.00
CA LYS A 24 12.19 -2.76 -7.49
C LYS A 24 11.22 -2.97 -6.33
N VAL A 25 10.24 -2.08 -6.20
CA VAL A 25 9.30 -2.07 -5.07
C VAL A 25 7.90 -2.37 -5.57
N PHE A 26 7.27 -3.42 -5.06
CA PHE A 26 5.84 -3.65 -5.25
C PHE A 26 5.06 -3.03 -4.11
N SER A 27 4.23 -2.04 -4.40
CA SER A 27 3.40 -1.39 -3.40
C SER A 27 1.92 -1.60 -3.69
N SER A 28 1.20 -2.00 -2.65
CA SER A 28 -0.25 -1.86 -2.61
C SER A 28 -0.67 -0.41 -2.74
N GLY A 29 -1.90 -0.19 -3.22
CA GLY A 29 -2.40 1.16 -3.49
C GLY A 29 -2.36 2.08 -2.27
N GLY A 30 -2.65 1.58 -1.07
CA GLY A 30 -2.67 2.41 0.14
C GLY A 30 -1.33 3.04 0.55
N MET A 31 -0.21 2.39 0.23
CA MET A 31 1.15 2.90 0.49
C MET A 31 1.82 3.49 -0.76
N TYR A 32 1.28 3.24 -1.95
CA TYR A 32 1.85 3.73 -3.21
C TYR A 32 2.04 5.26 -3.24
N PRO A 33 1.03 6.11 -2.92
CA PRO A 33 1.20 7.56 -2.99
C PRO A 33 2.19 8.10 -1.95
N VAL A 34 2.39 7.40 -0.84
CA VAL A 34 3.41 7.73 0.18
C VAL A 34 4.79 7.50 -0.40
N ILE A 35 5.06 6.28 -0.90
CA ILE A 35 6.38 5.93 -1.44
C ILE A 35 6.71 6.79 -2.65
N GLU A 36 5.74 7.02 -3.54
CA GLU A 36 5.94 7.89 -4.71
C GLU A 36 6.37 9.30 -4.31
N SER A 37 5.77 9.86 -3.24
CA SER A 37 6.13 11.19 -2.73
C SER A 37 7.51 11.23 -2.06
N LEU A 38 8.04 10.08 -1.61
CA LEU A 38 9.33 9.97 -0.93
C LEU A 38 10.49 9.60 -1.85
N LYS A 39 10.24 9.19 -3.10
CA LYS A 39 11.26 8.70 -4.05
C LYS A 39 12.46 9.64 -4.20
N GLN A 40 12.18 10.92 -4.46
CA GLN A 40 13.24 11.91 -4.66
C GLN A 40 14.07 12.14 -3.39
N ASP A 41 13.41 12.23 -2.24
CA ASP A 41 14.08 12.42 -0.95
C ASP A 41 14.96 11.21 -0.60
N TYR A 42 14.44 9.99 -0.77
CA TYR A 42 15.20 8.77 -0.58
C TYR A 42 16.45 8.71 -1.48
N GLN A 43 16.29 9.08 -2.76
CA GLN A 43 17.41 9.14 -3.70
C GLN A 43 18.47 10.16 -3.28
N GLN A 44 18.05 11.35 -2.85
CA GLN A 44 18.99 12.38 -2.38
C GLN A 44 19.77 11.95 -1.14
N GLN A 45 19.13 11.22 -0.23
CA GLN A 45 19.77 10.78 1.02
C GLN A 45 20.70 9.57 0.85
N THR A 46 20.42 8.70 -0.12
CA THR A 46 21.08 7.38 -0.19
C THR A 46 21.82 7.14 -1.50
N GLY A 47 21.54 7.91 -2.55
CA GLY A 47 21.96 7.62 -3.92
C GLY A 47 21.11 6.55 -4.62
N ASN A 48 20.37 5.72 -3.88
CA ASN A 48 19.58 4.63 -4.43
C ASN A 48 18.27 5.14 -5.06
N THR A 49 17.83 4.50 -6.13
CA THR A 49 16.55 4.83 -6.79
C THR A 49 15.50 3.74 -6.56
N LEU A 50 14.23 4.08 -6.75
CA LEU A 50 13.11 3.15 -6.61
C LEU A 50 12.36 3.01 -7.94
N GLN A 51 12.29 1.79 -8.46
CA GLN A 51 11.31 1.38 -9.46
C GLN A 51 10.04 0.94 -8.74
N LEU A 52 9.14 1.89 -8.48
CA LEU A 52 7.87 1.65 -7.78
C LEU A 52 6.78 1.16 -8.75
N GLU A 53 6.24 -0.02 -8.48
CA GLU A 53 5.14 -0.61 -9.26
C GLU A 53 3.92 -0.85 -8.36
N ALA A 54 2.75 -0.50 -8.88
CA ALA A 54 1.48 -0.77 -8.21
C ALA A 54 1.18 -2.28 -8.27
N ALA A 55 0.85 -2.87 -7.12
CA ALA A 55 0.56 -4.29 -7.02
C ALA A 55 -0.43 -4.54 -5.86
N PRO A 56 -1.68 -4.95 -6.14
CA PRO A 56 -2.64 -5.31 -5.09
C PRO A 56 -2.07 -6.36 -4.14
N SER A 57 -2.30 -6.20 -2.83
CA SER A 57 -1.79 -7.16 -1.82
C SER A 57 -2.41 -8.56 -1.93
N MET A 58 -3.55 -8.68 -2.61
CA MET A 58 -4.37 -9.87 -2.74
C MET A 58 -5.27 -9.75 -3.97
N GLY A 59 -6.09 -10.76 -4.22
CA GLY A 59 -6.99 -10.83 -5.36
C GLY A 59 -6.45 -11.70 -6.48
N ASP A 60 -7.27 -11.87 -7.51
CA ASP A 60 -7.04 -12.85 -8.58
C ASP A 60 -6.43 -12.22 -9.84
N THR A 61 -6.18 -10.90 -9.82
CA THR A 61 -5.59 -10.21 -10.96
C THR A 61 -4.13 -10.65 -11.17
N PRO A 62 -3.62 -10.67 -12.42
CA PRO A 62 -2.22 -10.99 -12.69
C PRO A 62 -1.22 -10.07 -11.98
N GLN A 63 -1.65 -8.84 -11.64
CA GLN A 63 -0.82 -7.84 -10.97
C GLN A 63 -0.82 -7.95 -9.44
N ALA A 64 -1.68 -8.78 -8.85
CA ALA A 64 -1.65 -9.00 -7.40
C ALA A 64 -0.31 -9.64 -6.98
N ILE A 65 0.27 -9.14 -5.87
CA ILE A 65 1.58 -9.56 -5.36
C ILE A 65 1.73 -11.09 -5.30
N PRO A 66 0.78 -11.86 -4.73
CA PRO A 66 0.90 -13.32 -4.69
C PRO A 66 1.00 -13.95 -6.09
N ASN A 67 0.27 -13.43 -7.07
CA ASN A 67 0.28 -13.97 -8.43
C ASN A 67 1.56 -13.62 -9.19
N ARG A 68 2.11 -12.42 -8.95
CA ARG A 68 3.42 -12.01 -9.47
C ARG A 68 4.54 -12.88 -8.90
N LEU A 69 4.54 -13.12 -7.59
CA LEU A 69 5.55 -13.97 -6.93
C LEU A 69 5.46 -15.44 -7.37
N LYS A 70 4.25 -15.99 -7.58
CA LYS A 70 4.06 -17.34 -8.16
C LYS A 70 4.71 -17.48 -9.53
N ARG A 71 4.66 -16.43 -10.35
CA ARG A 71 5.31 -16.38 -11.67
C ARG A 71 6.80 -16.03 -11.61
N LYS A 72 7.35 -15.81 -10.42
CA LYS A 72 8.74 -15.40 -10.19
C LYS A 72 9.07 -14.01 -10.77
N ASP A 73 8.09 -13.12 -10.83
CA ASP A 73 8.38 -11.70 -11.07
C ASP A 73 9.32 -11.20 -9.96
N ASN A 74 10.40 -10.51 -10.34
CA ASN A 74 11.34 -9.98 -9.37
C ASN A 74 10.79 -8.71 -8.69
N ALA A 75 10.97 -8.61 -7.38
CA ALA A 75 10.87 -7.40 -6.58
C ALA A 75 11.88 -7.52 -5.43
N ASP A 76 12.40 -6.41 -4.94
CA ASP A 76 13.32 -6.37 -3.80
C ASP A 76 12.55 -6.18 -2.49
N VAL A 77 11.55 -5.28 -2.51
CA VAL A 77 10.72 -4.96 -1.35
C VAL A 77 9.25 -5.00 -1.73
N LEU A 78 8.43 -5.58 -0.85
CA LEU A 78 6.98 -5.57 -0.93
C LEU A 78 6.45 -4.64 0.17
N VAL A 79 5.55 -3.73 -0.18
CA VAL A 79 4.82 -2.87 0.77
C VAL A 79 3.32 -3.11 0.60
N MET A 80 2.74 -3.84 1.54
CA MET A 80 1.42 -4.47 1.34
C MET A 80 0.63 -4.60 2.64
N VAL A 81 -0.62 -5.02 2.54
CA VAL A 81 -1.47 -5.29 3.71
C VAL A 81 -0.79 -6.36 4.58
N ASP A 82 -0.60 -6.02 5.85
CA ASP A 82 0.25 -6.73 6.82
C ASP A 82 -0.10 -8.22 6.96
N TYR A 83 -1.37 -8.53 7.20
CA TYR A 83 -1.82 -9.91 7.38
C TYR A 83 -1.58 -10.79 6.14
N ALA A 84 -1.42 -10.19 4.96
CA ALA A 84 -1.16 -10.90 3.72
C ALA A 84 0.33 -11.21 3.49
N ILE A 85 1.24 -10.74 4.37
CA ILE A 85 2.67 -11.08 4.35
C ILE A 85 2.91 -12.50 4.88
N LYS A 86 2.20 -12.91 5.94
CA LYS A 86 2.39 -14.21 6.59
C LYS A 86 2.28 -15.42 5.63
N PRO A 87 1.28 -15.49 4.72
CA PRO A 87 1.26 -16.55 3.72
C PRO A 87 2.47 -16.56 2.77
N LEU A 88 3.02 -15.39 2.42
CA LEU A 88 4.22 -15.29 1.57
C LEU A 88 5.47 -15.78 2.31
N GLU A 89 5.53 -15.54 3.62
CA GLU A 89 6.59 -16.04 4.49
C GLU A 89 6.52 -17.57 4.58
N GLN A 90 5.33 -18.14 4.80
CA GLN A 90 5.10 -19.59 4.81
C GLN A 90 5.47 -20.24 3.48
N ALA A 91 5.20 -19.56 2.37
CA ALA A 91 5.62 -19.98 1.02
C ALA A 91 7.12 -19.78 0.74
N LYS A 92 7.88 -19.23 1.70
CA LYS A 92 9.32 -18.93 1.58
C LYS A 92 9.64 -17.98 0.41
N TRP A 93 8.75 -17.04 0.11
CA TRP A 93 9.01 -16.00 -0.91
C TRP A 93 9.63 -14.74 -0.31
N VAL A 94 9.39 -14.48 0.97
CA VAL A 94 9.90 -13.30 1.69
C VAL A 94 10.72 -13.69 2.92
N ASP A 95 11.58 -12.78 3.38
CA ASP A 95 12.29 -12.90 4.64
C ASP A 95 11.46 -12.26 5.77
N GLY A 96 10.72 -13.07 6.52
CA GLY A 96 9.89 -12.59 7.63
C GLY A 96 10.65 -11.83 8.72
N LYS A 97 11.97 -12.03 8.87
CA LYS A 97 12.79 -11.26 9.82
C LYS A 97 12.94 -9.80 9.44
N SER A 98 12.73 -9.48 8.16
CA SER A 98 12.76 -8.10 7.65
C SER A 98 11.43 -7.38 7.78
N HIS A 99 10.38 -8.07 8.23
CA HIS A 99 9.03 -7.52 8.30
C HIS A 99 8.95 -6.34 9.28
N GLN A 100 8.39 -5.23 8.82
CA GLN A 100 8.11 -4.05 9.64
C GLN A 100 6.68 -3.57 9.39
N VAL A 101 5.92 -3.38 10.47
CA VAL A 101 4.62 -2.70 10.43
C VAL A 101 4.87 -1.20 10.26
N LEU A 102 4.11 -0.55 9.37
CA LEU A 102 4.33 0.84 8.98
C LEU A 102 3.20 1.77 9.42
N ALA A 103 1.96 1.38 9.17
CA ALA A 103 0.81 2.26 9.41
C ALA A 103 -0.51 1.49 9.49
N HIS A 104 -1.47 2.10 10.20
CA HIS A 104 -2.89 1.81 10.12
C HIS A 104 -3.53 2.57 8.97
N SER A 105 -4.55 1.96 8.38
CA SER A 105 -5.38 2.52 7.33
C SER A 105 -6.84 2.18 7.56
N TYR A 106 -7.70 3.13 7.22
CA TYR A 106 -9.14 3.06 7.44
C TYR A 106 -9.90 3.29 6.15
N ILE A 107 -11.07 2.63 6.05
CA ILE A 107 -11.96 2.72 4.90
C ILE A 107 -12.69 4.07 4.95
N ALA A 108 -12.66 4.79 3.84
CA ALA A 108 -13.44 6.00 3.62
C ALA A 108 -14.46 5.81 2.50
N MET A 109 -15.48 6.65 2.52
CA MET A 109 -16.48 6.74 1.46
C MET A 109 -16.23 7.99 0.62
N ALA A 110 -16.38 7.86 -0.70
CA ALA A 110 -16.34 8.98 -1.64
C ALA A 110 -17.56 8.99 -2.55
N VAL A 111 -17.92 10.20 -2.99
CA VAL A 111 -18.91 10.48 -4.03
C VAL A 111 -18.26 11.29 -5.14
N LYS A 112 -18.92 11.42 -6.30
CA LYS A 112 -18.44 12.27 -7.38
C LYS A 112 -18.41 13.73 -6.92
N GLN A 113 -17.36 14.47 -7.30
CA GLN A 113 -17.23 15.88 -6.95
C GLN A 113 -18.45 16.67 -7.45
N GLY A 114 -18.93 17.60 -6.61
CA GLY A 114 -20.12 18.41 -6.89
C GLY A 114 -21.43 17.80 -6.39
N MET A 115 -21.43 16.53 -5.96
CA MET A 115 -22.56 15.93 -5.25
C MET A 115 -22.57 16.37 -3.79
N THR A 116 -23.77 16.55 -3.22
CA THR A 116 -23.95 16.76 -1.78
C THR A 116 -23.51 15.51 -1.02
N PRO A 117 -22.50 15.58 -0.12
CA PRO A 117 -22.08 14.44 0.68
C PRO A 117 -23.23 13.94 1.57
N PRO A 118 -23.63 12.67 1.50
CA PRO A 118 -24.64 12.13 2.39
C PRO A 118 -24.08 12.02 3.82
N ASP A 119 -24.97 12.08 4.80
CA ASP A 119 -24.59 11.94 6.20
C ASP A 119 -24.34 10.47 6.56
N ILE A 120 -23.11 10.14 6.98
CA ILE A 120 -22.70 8.80 7.43
C ILE A 120 -22.23 8.80 8.90
N SER A 121 -22.56 9.85 9.67
CA SER A 121 -22.09 10.06 11.05
C SER A 121 -22.51 8.98 12.05
N THR A 122 -23.53 8.19 11.72
CA THR A 122 -24.01 7.09 12.55
C THR A 122 -24.20 5.83 11.71
N VAL A 123 -24.19 4.66 12.35
CA VAL A 123 -24.43 3.38 11.68
C VAL A 123 -25.80 3.35 10.98
N ALA A 124 -26.84 3.93 11.61
CA ALA A 124 -28.18 3.97 11.02
C ALA A 124 -28.20 4.78 9.72
N LYS A 125 -27.61 5.99 9.73
CA LYS A 125 -27.51 6.83 8.53
C LYS A 125 -26.62 6.18 7.46
N PHE A 126 -25.51 5.57 7.85
CA PHE A 126 -24.66 4.83 6.93
C PHE A 126 -25.39 3.66 6.26
N LYS A 127 -26.16 2.87 7.02
CA LYS A 127 -26.99 1.77 6.50
C LYS A 127 -28.05 2.28 5.53
N GLN A 128 -28.69 3.42 5.84
CA GLN A 128 -29.64 4.07 4.94
C GLN A 128 -28.98 4.46 3.61
N VAL A 129 -27.84 5.16 3.65
CA VAL A 129 -27.07 5.55 2.46
C VAL A 129 -26.73 4.35 1.58
N LEU A 130 -26.22 3.25 2.17
CA LEU A 130 -25.93 2.02 1.42
C LEU A 130 -27.18 1.38 0.80
N THR A 131 -28.33 1.47 1.48
CA THR A 131 -29.59 0.89 1.02
C THR A 131 -30.18 1.68 -0.14
N GLU A 132 -30.10 3.00 -0.08
CA GLU A 132 -30.65 3.94 -1.06
C GLU A 132 -29.80 4.08 -2.32
N ALA A 133 -28.47 3.94 -2.19
CA ALA A 133 -27.54 4.06 -3.31
C ALA A 133 -27.93 3.16 -4.49
N SER A 134 -27.74 3.65 -5.71
CA SER A 134 -27.96 2.90 -6.95
C SER A 134 -26.83 1.92 -7.27
N SER A 135 -25.59 2.30 -6.93
CA SER A 135 -24.37 1.53 -7.24
C SER A 135 -23.26 1.82 -6.25
N ILE A 136 -22.49 0.78 -5.90
CA ILE A 136 -21.41 0.84 -4.92
C ILE A 136 -20.16 0.23 -5.52
N ALA A 137 -19.07 0.99 -5.62
CA ALA A 137 -17.77 0.49 -6.03
C ALA A 137 -16.87 0.20 -4.82
N VAL A 138 -16.18 -0.94 -4.84
CA VAL A 138 -15.21 -1.35 -3.81
C VAL A 138 -13.93 -1.87 -4.44
N SER A 139 -12.79 -1.79 -3.75
CA SER A 139 -11.52 -2.30 -4.30
C SER A 139 -11.45 -3.83 -4.31
N ASP A 140 -10.62 -4.41 -5.16
CA ASP A 140 -10.32 -5.86 -5.16
C ASP A 140 -9.37 -6.32 -4.03
N SER A 141 -8.99 -5.39 -3.14
CA SER A 141 -8.05 -5.60 -2.03
C SER A 141 -8.74 -5.54 -0.65
N ALA A 142 -8.00 -5.25 0.41
CA ALA A 142 -8.45 -5.37 1.80
C ALA A 142 -9.82 -4.72 2.09
N SER A 143 -10.03 -3.47 1.68
CA SER A 143 -11.29 -2.76 1.95
C SER A 143 -12.49 -3.42 1.28
N GLY A 144 -12.42 -3.75 -0.02
CA GLY A 144 -13.56 -4.38 -0.69
C GLY A 144 -13.76 -5.83 -0.31
N LYS A 145 -12.70 -6.59 0.03
CA LYS A 145 -12.83 -7.93 0.62
C LYS A 145 -13.55 -7.87 1.96
N TYR A 146 -13.21 -6.91 2.83
CA TYR A 146 -13.91 -6.69 4.09
C TYR A 146 -15.39 -6.34 3.89
N ILE A 147 -15.66 -5.40 2.99
CA ILE A 147 -17.03 -4.94 2.72
C ILE A 147 -17.92 -6.10 2.31
N GLN A 148 -17.47 -6.88 1.32
CA GLN A 148 -18.24 -8.01 0.78
C GLN A 148 -18.38 -9.17 1.77
N SER A 149 -17.32 -9.51 2.51
CA SER A 149 -17.31 -10.72 3.35
C SER A 149 -17.81 -10.51 4.78
N LYS A 150 -17.80 -9.26 5.29
CA LYS A 150 -18.09 -8.98 6.70
C LYS A 150 -19.03 -7.79 6.89
N MET A 151 -18.72 -6.63 6.30
CA MET A 151 -19.43 -5.38 6.63
C MET A 151 -20.91 -5.44 6.28
N LEU A 152 -21.27 -5.95 5.09
CA LEU A 152 -22.68 -6.05 4.68
C LEU A 152 -23.49 -6.92 5.64
N SER A 153 -22.95 -8.06 6.07
CA SER A 153 -23.58 -8.94 7.06
C SER A 153 -23.70 -8.27 8.43
N LYS A 154 -22.63 -7.60 8.89
CA LYS A 154 -22.62 -6.84 10.16
C LYS A 154 -23.66 -5.73 10.21
N LEU A 155 -23.99 -5.15 9.05
CA LEU A 155 -25.03 -4.14 8.88
C LEU A 155 -26.42 -4.74 8.62
N GLU A 156 -26.54 -6.07 8.55
CA GLU A 156 -27.78 -6.78 8.18
C GLU A 156 -28.33 -6.29 6.83
N LEU A 157 -27.43 -6.04 5.88
CA LEU A 157 -27.76 -5.66 4.51
C LEU A 157 -27.92 -6.92 3.65
N GLY A 158 -29.13 -7.12 3.14
CA GLY A 158 -29.48 -8.31 2.37
C GLY A 158 -29.01 -8.31 0.91
N PRO A 159 -29.40 -9.34 0.14
CA PRO A 159 -28.97 -9.54 -1.25
C PRO A 159 -29.21 -8.35 -2.18
N LYS A 160 -30.30 -7.58 -1.93
CA LYS A 160 -30.64 -6.38 -2.72
C LYS A 160 -29.57 -5.29 -2.66
N THR A 161 -28.91 -5.11 -1.51
CA THR A 161 -27.81 -4.16 -1.39
C THR A 161 -26.51 -4.77 -1.89
N ALA A 162 -26.28 -6.06 -1.60
CA ALA A 162 -25.11 -6.77 -2.08
C ALA A 162 -25.00 -6.79 -3.62
N SER A 163 -26.13 -6.91 -4.34
CA SER A 163 -26.16 -6.90 -5.81
C SER A 163 -25.75 -5.56 -6.44
N LYS A 164 -25.67 -4.48 -5.66
CA LYS A 164 -25.22 -3.15 -6.12
C LYS A 164 -23.72 -2.96 -5.98
N VAL A 165 -23.04 -3.87 -5.29
CA VAL A 165 -21.60 -3.81 -5.03
C VAL A 165 -20.84 -4.39 -6.22
N SER A 166 -20.01 -3.56 -6.83
CA SER A 166 -19.10 -3.92 -7.91
C SER A 166 -17.66 -3.78 -7.46
N VAL A 167 -16.85 -4.79 -7.76
CA VAL A 167 -15.42 -4.78 -7.45
C VAL A 167 -14.67 -4.09 -8.59
N ILE A 168 -13.85 -3.10 -8.25
CA ILE A 168 -12.94 -2.40 -9.15
C ILE A 168 -11.56 -3.06 -9.07
N PRO A 169 -11.11 -3.74 -10.14
CA PRO A 169 -9.83 -4.44 -10.12
C PRO A 169 -8.68 -3.48 -10.44
N ALA A 170 -7.59 -3.57 -9.67
CA ALA A 170 -6.30 -2.92 -9.90
C ALA A 170 -6.24 -1.37 -10.01
N THR A 171 -7.34 -0.67 -10.31
CA THR A 171 -7.39 0.80 -10.36
C THR A 171 -8.02 1.38 -9.09
N PRO A 172 -7.68 2.62 -8.71
CA PRO A 172 -8.34 3.30 -7.60
C PRO A 172 -9.87 3.38 -7.81
N VAL A 173 -10.63 3.00 -6.79
CA VAL A 173 -12.11 3.07 -6.78
C VAL A 173 -12.60 4.48 -7.05
N GLY A 174 -11.89 5.49 -6.53
CA GLY A 174 -12.21 6.89 -6.74
C GLY A 174 -12.30 7.26 -8.23
N GLU A 175 -11.53 6.63 -9.11
CA GLU A 175 -11.58 6.93 -10.56
C GLU A 175 -12.92 6.49 -11.17
N ALA A 176 -13.45 5.34 -10.76
CA ALA A 176 -14.77 4.88 -11.19
C ALA A 176 -15.86 5.85 -10.73
N VAL A 177 -15.76 6.36 -9.50
CA VAL A 177 -16.68 7.37 -8.96
C VAL A 177 -16.57 8.70 -9.70
N ALA A 178 -15.36 9.20 -9.93
CA ALA A 178 -15.13 10.44 -10.68
C ALA A 178 -15.73 10.38 -12.10
N GLN A 179 -15.63 9.21 -12.74
CA GLN A 179 -16.20 8.94 -14.06
C GLN A 179 -17.73 8.72 -14.04
N GLY A 180 -18.36 8.68 -12.86
CA GLY A 180 -19.80 8.41 -12.71
C GLY A 180 -20.20 6.96 -12.96
N LYS A 181 -19.26 6.02 -12.94
CA LYS A 181 -19.52 4.58 -13.09
C LYS A 181 -20.09 3.95 -11.82
N ALA A 182 -19.92 4.61 -10.68
CA ALA A 182 -20.54 4.25 -9.41
C ALA A 182 -20.93 5.50 -8.63
N GLU A 183 -22.06 5.43 -7.92
CA GLU A 183 -22.55 6.52 -7.08
C GLU A 183 -21.70 6.67 -5.81
N LEU A 184 -21.43 5.54 -5.14
CA LEU A 184 -20.59 5.49 -3.95
C LEU A 184 -19.31 4.71 -4.23
N GLY A 185 -18.19 5.17 -3.70
CA GLY A 185 -16.92 4.43 -3.70
C GLY A 185 -16.40 4.20 -2.29
N PHE A 186 -15.89 3.00 -2.03
CA PHE A 186 -15.25 2.65 -0.78
C PHE A 186 -13.86 2.06 -1.01
N GLN A 187 -12.88 2.68 -0.37
CA GLN A 187 -11.48 2.24 -0.42
C GLN A 187 -10.75 2.75 0.82
N GLN A 188 -9.50 2.35 1.00
CA GLN A 188 -8.63 2.95 2.00
C GLN A 188 -8.50 4.46 1.73
N ASN A 189 -8.56 5.26 2.79
CA ASN A 189 -8.56 6.73 2.71
C ASN A 189 -7.38 7.28 1.90
N SER A 190 -6.19 6.70 2.08
CA SER A 190 -4.98 7.14 1.37
C SER A 190 -5.05 6.97 -0.15
N GLU A 191 -5.78 5.98 -0.62
CA GLU A 191 -6.00 5.75 -2.05
C GLU A 191 -6.97 6.79 -2.62
N LEU A 192 -8.03 7.11 -1.88
CA LEU A 192 -9.01 8.11 -2.32
C LEU A 192 -8.41 9.53 -2.34
N GLN A 193 -7.55 9.88 -1.38
CA GLN A 193 -6.90 11.20 -1.35
C GLN A 193 -6.03 11.48 -2.58
N ALA A 194 -5.53 10.43 -3.25
CA ALA A 194 -4.74 10.57 -4.47
C ALA A 194 -5.60 10.85 -5.72
N VAL A 195 -6.92 10.70 -5.64
CA VAL A 195 -7.84 10.79 -6.79
C VAL A 195 -8.50 12.17 -6.88
N LYS A 196 -8.49 12.75 -8.08
CA LYS A 196 -9.21 13.99 -8.41
C LYS A 196 -10.63 13.69 -8.88
N GLY A 197 -11.54 14.67 -8.78
CA GLY A 197 -12.91 14.53 -9.28
C GLY A 197 -13.87 13.79 -8.35
N ILE A 198 -13.46 13.55 -7.11
CA ILE A 198 -14.29 12.99 -6.04
C ILE A 198 -14.35 13.94 -4.83
N THR A 199 -15.37 13.77 -4.01
CA THR A 199 -15.45 14.32 -2.66
C THR A 199 -15.41 13.15 -1.68
N ILE A 200 -14.39 13.12 -0.81
CA ILE A 200 -14.33 12.17 0.30
C ILE A 200 -15.34 12.63 1.35
N VAL A 201 -16.35 11.81 1.61
CA VAL A 201 -17.42 12.09 2.57
C VAL A 201 -16.90 11.94 4.00
N GLY A 202 -16.03 10.96 4.23
CA GLY A 202 -15.40 10.69 5.52
C GLY A 202 -15.05 9.22 5.71
N LEU A 203 -14.46 8.90 6.85
CA LEU A 203 -14.28 7.51 7.29
C LEU A 203 -15.66 6.88 7.56
N ILE A 204 -15.81 5.58 7.25
CA ILE A 204 -17.02 4.86 7.65
C ILE A 204 -17.10 4.73 9.18
N PRO A 205 -18.30 4.53 9.78
CA PRO A 205 -18.46 4.55 11.22
C PRO A 205 -17.52 3.57 11.94
N PRO A 206 -16.89 3.97 13.07
CA PRO A 206 -15.88 3.15 13.76
C PRO A 206 -16.33 1.73 14.12
N THR A 207 -17.61 1.57 14.49
CA THR A 207 -18.17 0.26 14.87
C THR A 207 -18.27 -0.71 13.71
N VAL A 208 -18.23 -0.25 12.46
CA VAL A 208 -18.24 -1.09 11.25
C VAL A 208 -16.97 -0.92 10.40
N GLN A 209 -15.97 -0.22 10.92
CA GLN A 209 -14.66 -0.06 10.32
C GLN A 209 -13.81 -1.35 10.40
N GLN A 210 -12.84 -1.47 9.50
CA GLN A 210 -11.71 -2.39 9.66
C GLN A 210 -10.41 -1.58 9.78
N ASP A 211 -9.69 -1.80 10.87
CA ASP A 211 -8.31 -1.37 11.00
C ASP A 211 -7.41 -2.26 10.12
N THR A 212 -6.83 -1.67 9.08
CA THR A 212 -5.97 -2.37 8.11
C THR A 212 -4.53 -1.92 8.32
N LEU A 213 -3.68 -2.82 8.77
CA LEU A 213 -2.24 -2.56 8.86
C LEU A 213 -1.57 -2.73 7.49
N TYR A 214 -0.62 -1.84 7.21
CA TYR A 214 0.35 -1.97 6.13
C TYR A 214 1.73 -2.28 6.70
N GLY A 215 2.43 -3.20 6.04
CA GLY A 215 3.80 -3.59 6.38
C GLY A 215 4.71 -3.63 5.16
N ALA A 216 6.01 -3.58 5.42
CA ALA A 216 7.06 -3.80 4.42
C ALA A 216 7.85 -5.05 4.73
N VAL A 217 8.25 -5.79 3.68
CA VAL A 217 9.07 -7.00 3.79
C VAL A 217 9.97 -7.16 2.57
N ILE A 218 11.16 -7.71 2.79
CA ILE A 218 12.16 -7.97 1.74
C ILE A 218 11.90 -9.35 1.13
N THR A 219 12.00 -9.47 -0.19
CA THR A 219 11.89 -10.75 -0.88
C THR A 219 13.16 -11.58 -0.69
N ARG A 220 13.06 -12.92 -0.72
CA ARG A 220 14.24 -13.79 -0.54
C ARG A 220 15.17 -13.81 -1.76
N ASN A 221 14.65 -13.51 -2.95
CA ASN A 221 15.41 -13.52 -4.19
C ASN A 221 16.10 -12.19 -4.52
N THR A 222 15.92 -11.15 -3.69
CA THR A 222 16.63 -9.88 -3.88
C THR A 222 18.15 -10.09 -3.92
N GLN A 223 18.80 -9.44 -4.88
CA GLN A 223 20.26 -9.33 -4.93
C GLN A 223 20.75 -8.06 -4.21
N GLN A 224 19.85 -7.14 -3.89
CA GLN A 224 20.15 -5.83 -3.29
C GLN A 224 19.82 -5.79 -1.78
N LYS A 225 20.25 -6.81 -1.03
CA LYS A 225 19.85 -7.02 0.38
C LYS A 225 20.10 -5.79 1.27
N GLN A 226 21.26 -5.15 1.13
CA GLN A 226 21.62 -3.99 1.95
C GLN A 226 20.76 -2.76 1.59
N ALA A 227 20.59 -2.47 0.30
CA ALA A 227 19.75 -1.35 -0.15
C ALA A 227 18.28 -1.59 0.21
N ALA A 228 17.77 -2.82 0.07
CA ALA A 228 16.41 -3.18 0.47
C ALA A 228 16.18 -2.97 1.97
N ALA A 229 17.12 -3.40 2.82
CA ALA A 229 17.06 -3.17 4.26
C ALA A 229 17.13 -1.68 4.63
N GLN A 230 17.97 -0.91 3.92
CA GLN A 230 18.03 0.55 4.08
C GLN A 230 16.69 1.22 3.73
N PHE A 231 16.04 0.79 2.64
CA PHE A 231 14.73 1.32 2.25
C PHE A 231 13.64 0.98 3.26
N VAL A 232 13.55 -0.27 3.73
CA VAL A 232 12.60 -0.65 4.78
C VAL A 232 12.80 0.20 6.04
N LYS A 233 14.05 0.42 6.46
CA LYS A 233 14.36 1.32 7.59
C LYS A 233 13.97 2.77 7.32
N TYR A 234 14.19 3.26 6.10
CA TYR A 234 13.80 4.62 5.70
C TYR A 234 12.28 4.84 5.80
N LEU A 235 11.47 3.83 5.47
CA LEU A 235 10.01 3.90 5.63
C LEU A 235 9.55 4.07 7.09
N GLN A 236 10.42 3.84 8.07
CA GLN A 236 10.16 4.06 9.50
C GLN A 236 10.61 5.44 9.99
N SER A 237 11.29 6.23 9.14
CA SER A 237 11.79 7.56 9.50
C SER A 237 10.66 8.56 9.79
N ASP A 238 10.95 9.59 10.59
CA ASP A 238 9.99 10.66 10.89
C ASP A 238 9.41 11.33 9.63
N LYS A 239 10.23 11.46 8.59
CA LYS A 239 9.78 12.01 7.31
C LYS A 239 8.78 11.08 6.61
N ALA A 240 9.04 9.78 6.61
CA ALA A 240 8.10 8.80 6.06
C ALA A 240 6.81 8.74 6.89
N ARG A 241 6.90 8.77 8.23
CA ARG A 241 5.73 8.86 9.13
C ARG A 241 4.88 10.10 8.86
N LYS A 242 5.52 11.27 8.72
CA LYS A 242 4.82 12.51 8.39
C LYS A 242 4.12 12.41 7.02
N MET A 243 4.80 11.86 6.01
CA MET A 243 4.20 11.65 4.70
C MET A 243 3.02 10.67 4.76
N MET A 244 3.10 9.61 5.56
CA MET A 244 1.97 8.69 5.79
C MET A 244 0.76 9.45 6.38
N GLN A 245 0.97 10.32 7.37
CA GLN A 245 -0.10 11.16 7.94
C GLN A 245 -0.70 12.11 6.89
N GLU A 246 0.14 12.78 6.11
CA GLU A 246 -0.29 13.69 5.02
C GLU A 246 -1.11 12.97 3.95
N LYS A 247 -0.86 11.67 3.74
CA LYS A 247 -1.63 10.81 2.82
C LYS A 247 -2.78 10.07 3.52
N GLY A 248 -3.15 10.43 4.74
CA GLY A 248 -4.34 9.89 5.40
C GLY A 248 -4.19 8.51 6.03
N LEU A 249 -2.96 8.07 6.31
CA LEU A 249 -2.64 6.90 7.12
C LEU A 249 -2.28 7.32 8.56
N THR A 250 -2.34 6.38 9.50
CA THR A 250 -1.84 6.60 10.87
C THR A 250 -0.55 5.79 11.07
N PRO A 251 0.64 6.41 11.14
CA PRO A 251 1.90 5.70 11.32
C PRO A 251 1.90 4.86 12.60
N PHE A 252 2.52 3.68 12.54
CA PHE A 252 2.64 2.74 13.65
C PHE A 252 3.65 3.23 14.70
#